data_AF-A0A7W1Q6C6-F1
#
_entry.id   AF-A0A7W1Q6C6-F1
#
_cell.length_a   1.000
_cell.length_b   1.000
_cell.length_c   1.000
_cell.angle_alpha   90.00
_cell.angle_beta   90.00
_cell.angle_gamma   90.00
#
_symmetry.space_group_name_H-M   'P 1'
#
loop_
_entity.id
_entity.type
_entity.pdbx_description
1 polymer ?
#
loop_
_entity_poly.entity_id
_entity_poly.type
_entity_poly.pdbx_seq_one_letter_code
_entity_poly.pdbx_strand_id
1 'polypeptide(L)'
;MSIRRMFTTVSLMVAFAVQGLLAAPPASAFTVYSDLSYGPAPGVDNLLDVYVPDGPGPFPTVIVVHGGGWIDGDKLDWDSEAMDLADAGFVAVTPNFR
;
A
#
# COMPACT_ATOMS: atom_id res chain seq x y z
N MET A 1 1.07 -56.06 26.68
CA MET A 1 1.31 -54.86 27.49
C MET A 1 2.28 -53.94 26.71
N SER A 2 1.81 -53.37 25.59
CA SER A 2 1.53 -51.94 25.36
C SER A 2 2.71 -50.98 25.62
N ILE A 3 3.39 -50.55 24.55
CA ILE A 3 4.16 -49.28 24.53
C ILE A 3 4.01 -48.51 23.20
N ARG A 4 2.92 -48.78 22.48
CA ARG A 4 2.50 -48.05 21.28
C ARG A 4 1.92 -46.66 21.62
N ARG A 5 2.58 -45.82 22.43
CA ARG A 5 2.08 -44.46 22.74
C ARG A 5 3.20 -43.48 23.14
N MET A 6 4.28 -43.38 22.37
CA MET A 6 5.34 -42.41 22.70
C MET A 6 6.15 -41.93 21.49
N PHE A 7 5.53 -41.75 20.32
CA PHE A 7 6.22 -41.19 19.14
C PHE A 7 5.37 -40.18 18.34
N THR A 8 4.21 -39.76 18.84
CA THR A 8 3.23 -39.02 18.04
C THR A 8 3.21 -37.50 18.30
N THR A 9 3.92 -37.00 19.31
CA THR A 9 3.73 -35.60 19.77
C THR A 9 4.81 -34.61 19.34
N VAL A 10 6.00 -35.05 18.92
CA VAL A 10 7.11 -34.13 18.57
C VAL A 10 7.08 -33.70 17.10
N SER A 11 6.46 -34.47 16.20
CA SER A 11 6.35 -34.11 14.77
C SER A 11 5.32 -33.01 14.46
N LEU A 12 4.42 -32.66 15.39
CA LEU A 12 3.33 -31.72 15.12
C LEU A 12 3.72 -30.23 15.31
N MET A 13 4.77 -29.94 16.09
CA MET A 13 5.20 -28.55 16.35
C MET A 13 6.19 -27.99 15.32
N VAL A 14 6.94 -28.84 14.62
CA VAL A 14 7.87 -28.38 13.56
C VAL A 14 7.12 -28.04 12.26
N ALA A 15 5.96 -28.67 12.00
CA ALA A 15 5.16 -28.38 10.82
C ALA A 15 4.53 -26.98 10.84
N PHE A 16 4.07 -26.51 12.01
CA PHE A 16 3.43 -25.20 12.16
C PHE A 16 4.41 -24.02 12.03
N ALA A 17 5.67 -24.19 12.46
CA ALA A 17 6.68 -23.13 12.39
C ALA A 17 7.18 -22.88 10.95
N VAL A 18 7.16 -23.90 10.09
CA VAL A 18 7.56 -23.76 8.68
C VAL A 18 6.44 -23.13 7.82
N GLN A 19 5.17 -23.31 8.21
CA GLN A 19 4.01 -22.79 7.48
C GLN A 19 3.80 -21.28 7.65
N GLY A 20 4.20 -20.70 8.80
CA GLY A 20 4.17 -19.26 9.01
C GLY A 20 5.22 -18.48 8.21
N LEU A 21 6.26 -19.15 7.71
CA LEU A 21 7.39 -18.52 7.01
C LEU A 21 7.15 -18.37 5.49
N LEU A 22 6.08 -18.97 4.95
CA LEU A 22 5.76 -18.94 3.51
C LEU A 22 4.57 -18.06 3.14
N ALA A 23 3.84 -17.52 4.12
CA ALA A 23 2.80 -16.54 3.85
C ALA A 23 3.47 -15.18 3.63
N ALA A 24 3.93 -14.92 2.40
CA ALA A 24 4.18 -13.56 1.98
C ALA A 24 2.90 -12.74 2.28
N PRO A 25 3.02 -11.51 2.82
CA PRO A 25 1.86 -10.63 2.91
C PRO A 25 1.17 -10.59 1.54
N PRO A 26 -0.17 -10.51 1.48
CA PRO A 26 -0.83 -10.31 0.20
C PRO A 26 -0.12 -9.13 -0.48
N ALA A 27 0.33 -9.33 -1.72
CA ALA A 27 0.88 -8.22 -2.48
C ALA A 27 -0.19 -7.13 -2.51
N SER A 28 0.17 -5.88 -2.14
CA SER A 28 -0.75 -4.75 -2.27
C SER A 28 -1.29 -4.72 -3.70
N ALA A 29 -2.60 -4.67 -3.81
CA ALA A 29 -3.31 -4.87 -5.08
C ALA A 29 -3.60 -3.51 -5.71
N PHE A 30 -2.56 -2.71 -5.92
CA PHE A 30 -2.65 -1.42 -6.59
C PHE A 30 -1.37 -1.08 -7.35
N THR A 31 -1.50 -0.21 -8.35
CA THR A 31 -0.41 0.36 -9.13
C THR A 31 -0.22 1.83 -8.78
N VAL A 32 1.03 2.27 -8.63
CA VAL A 32 1.38 3.68 -8.40
C VAL A 32 1.96 4.29 -9.67
N TYR A 33 1.41 5.42 -10.08
CA TYR A 33 1.96 6.27 -11.14
C TYR A 33 2.54 7.52 -10.48
N SER A 34 3.86 7.64 -10.49
CA SER A 34 4.55 8.75 -9.82
C SER A 34 4.92 9.88 -10.77
N ASP A 35 5.04 11.08 -10.21
CA ASP A 35 5.57 12.29 -10.84
C ASP A 35 4.84 12.69 -12.13
N LEU A 36 3.52 12.50 -12.14
CA LEU A 36 2.68 12.94 -13.24
C LEU A 36 2.50 14.46 -13.20
N SER A 37 2.95 15.16 -14.23
CA SER A 37 2.74 16.60 -14.37
C SER A 37 1.26 16.90 -14.67
N TYR A 38 0.66 17.80 -13.90
CA TYR A 38 -0.72 18.26 -14.10
C TYR A 38 -0.83 19.75 -14.46
N GLY A 39 0.31 20.42 -14.61
CA GLY A 39 0.37 21.80 -15.07
C GLY A 39 1.65 22.51 -14.64
N PRO A 40 1.99 23.61 -15.32
CA PRO A 40 3.15 24.41 -14.95
C PRO A 40 2.92 25.14 -13.62
N ALA A 41 3.97 25.28 -12.82
CA ALA A 41 4.02 26.21 -11.69
C ALA A 41 5.28 27.10 -11.78
N PRO A 42 5.34 28.21 -11.02
CA PRO A 42 6.51 29.07 -10.99
C PRO A 42 7.75 28.30 -10.50
N GLY A 43 8.71 28.09 -11.41
CA GLY A 43 10.01 27.51 -11.10
C GLY A 43 10.10 25.98 -11.15
N VAL A 44 8.97 25.26 -11.11
CA VAL A 44 8.89 23.80 -11.32
C VAL A 44 7.48 23.39 -11.79
N ASP A 45 7.32 22.17 -12.29
CA ASP A 45 6.00 21.61 -12.59
C ASP A 45 5.25 21.21 -11.31
N ASN A 46 3.91 21.32 -11.33
CA ASN A 46 3.08 20.69 -10.32
C ASN A 46 2.92 19.21 -10.68
N LEU A 47 3.41 18.35 -9.79
CA LEU A 47 3.43 16.90 -9.96
C LEU A 47 2.42 16.23 -9.02
N LEU A 48 1.91 15.08 -9.40
CA LEU A 48 1.07 14.24 -8.55
C LEU A 48 1.44 12.77 -8.67
N ASP A 49 1.10 12.00 -7.63
CA ASP A 49 1.10 10.55 -7.68
C ASP A 49 -0.33 10.01 -7.67
N VAL A 50 -0.55 8.90 -8.37
CA VAL A 50 -1.86 8.24 -8.46
C VAL A 50 -1.73 6.78 -8.06
N TYR A 51 -2.47 6.38 -7.04
CA TYR A 51 -2.57 5.01 -6.55
C TYR A 51 -3.87 4.43 -7.08
N VAL A 52 -3.78 3.40 -7.92
CA VAL A 52 -4.92 2.81 -8.64
C VAL A 52 -5.11 1.38 -8.19
N PRO A 53 -6.24 1.02 -7.55
CA PRO A 53 -6.55 -0.37 -7.20
C PRO A 53 -6.57 -1.27 -8.43
N ASP A 54 -6.14 -2.51 -8.28
CA ASP A 54 -6.22 -3.52 -9.33
C ASP A 54 -7.67 -3.96 -9.55
N GLY A 55 -8.04 -4.22 -10.80
CA GLY A 55 -9.36 -4.71 -11.18
C GLY A 55 -10.04 -3.86 -12.26
N PRO A 56 -11.28 -4.22 -12.64
CA PRO A 56 -11.95 -3.61 -13.79
C PRO A 56 -12.44 -2.16 -13.56
N GLY A 57 -12.48 -1.67 -12.32
CA GLY A 57 -13.06 -0.37 -11.98
C GLY A 57 -14.54 -0.22 -12.42
N PRO A 58 -15.07 1.01 -12.47
CA PRO A 58 -14.47 2.25 -11.99
C PRO A 58 -14.39 2.28 -10.45
N PHE A 59 -13.39 2.97 -9.92
CA PHE A 59 -13.20 3.16 -8.49
C PHE A 59 -13.55 4.61 -8.10
N PRO A 60 -14.10 4.85 -6.89
CA PRO A 60 -14.21 6.20 -6.35
C PRO A 60 -12.81 6.83 -6.17
N THR A 61 -12.71 8.14 -6.36
CA THR A 61 -11.43 8.87 -6.25
C THR A 61 -11.40 9.76 -5.01
N VAL A 62 -10.27 9.76 -4.31
CA VAL A 62 -9.95 10.66 -3.19
C VAL A 62 -8.70 11.45 -3.55
N ILE A 63 -8.74 12.77 -3.39
CA ILE A 63 -7.58 13.64 -3.54
C ILE A 63 -7.07 14.00 -2.15
N VAL A 64 -5.83 13.62 -1.83
CA VAL A 64 -5.19 13.84 -0.54
C VAL A 64 -4.20 14.99 -0.68
N VAL A 65 -4.63 16.17 -0.24
CA VAL A 65 -3.82 17.40 -0.35
C VAL A 65 -3.00 17.58 0.92
N HIS A 66 -1.68 17.69 0.77
CA HIS A 66 -0.77 17.89 1.90
C HIS A 66 -0.98 19.26 2.57
N GLY A 67 -0.52 19.36 3.82
CA GLY A 67 -0.56 20.57 4.62
C GLY A 67 0.66 21.45 4.39
N GLY A 68 1.18 22.05 5.47
CA GLY A 68 2.41 22.84 5.46
C GLY A 68 2.22 24.34 5.23
N GLY A 69 1.01 24.85 5.45
CA GLY A 69 0.75 26.29 5.59
C GLY A 69 1.12 27.14 4.38
N TRP A 70 1.06 26.56 3.18
CA TRP A 70 1.46 27.18 1.90
C TRP A 70 2.95 27.54 1.79
N ILE A 71 3.79 27.05 2.71
CA ILE A 71 5.22 27.33 2.73
C ILE A 71 6.08 26.07 2.66
N ASP A 72 5.50 24.91 2.98
CA ASP A 72 6.17 23.62 3.03
C ASP A 72 5.19 22.47 2.72
N GLY A 73 5.70 21.25 2.60
CA GLY A 73 4.94 20.02 2.36
C GLY A 73 5.22 19.41 0.98
N ASP A 74 4.95 18.10 0.88
CA ASP A 74 5.13 17.33 -0.35
C ASP A 74 4.06 16.24 -0.50
N LYS A 75 3.81 15.81 -1.75
CA LYS A 75 2.89 14.72 -2.10
C LYS A 75 3.20 13.39 -1.42
N LEU A 76 4.43 13.20 -0.95
CA LEU A 76 4.86 12.02 -0.21
C LEU A 76 4.51 12.06 1.29
N ASP A 77 4.05 13.19 1.84
CA ASP A 77 3.72 13.32 3.27
C ASP A 77 2.59 12.38 3.72
N TRP A 78 1.76 11.92 2.78
CA TRP A 78 0.59 11.06 3.01
C TRP A 78 0.65 9.77 2.18
N ASP A 79 1.85 9.29 1.87
CA ASP A 79 2.07 8.10 1.05
C ASP A 79 1.38 6.85 1.66
N SER A 80 1.54 6.62 2.96
CA SER A 80 0.90 5.51 3.67
C SER A 80 -0.62 5.54 3.57
N GLU A 81 -1.23 6.69 3.76
CA GLU A 81 -2.67 6.85 3.73
C GLU A 81 -3.22 6.72 2.30
N ALA A 82 -2.45 7.14 1.30
CA ALA A 82 -2.79 6.93 -0.11
C ALA A 82 -2.76 5.44 -0.48
N MET A 83 -1.78 4.68 0.03
CA MET A 83 -1.74 3.22 -0.11
C MET A 83 -2.92 2.54 0.59
N ASP A 84 -3.23 2.94 1.82
CA ASP A 84 -4.38 2.40 2.58
C ASP A 84 -5.71 2.64 1.84
N LEU A 85 -5.88 3.82 1.23
CA LEU A 85 -7.03 4.14 0.38
C LEU A 85 -7.08 3.24 -0.87
N ALA A 86 -5.95 2.99 -1.51
CA ALA A 86 -5.87 2.14 -2.69
C ALA A 86 -6.17 0.68 -2.37
N ASP A 87 -5.62 0.15 -1.26
CA ASP A 87 -5.97 -1.19 -0.77
C ASP A 87 -7.45 -1.29 -0.36
N ALA A 88 -8.08 -0.18 0.04
CA ALA A 88 -9.52 -0.10 0.30
C ALA A 88 -10.40 0.07 -0.96
N GLY A 89 -9.81 0.12 -2.16
CA GLY A 89 -10.54 0.20 -3.43
C GLY A 89 -10.87 1.63 -3.89
N PHE A 90 -10.15 2.63 -3.39
CA PHE A 90 -10.22 4.02 -3.87
C PHE A 90 -9.02 4.35 -4.75
N VAL A 91 -9.22 5.12 -5.83
CA VAL A 91 -8.09 5.80 -6.46
C VAL A 91 -7.66 6.94 -5.54
N ALA A 92 -6.43 6.91 -5.03
CA ALA A 92 -5.86 8.01 -4.26
C ALA A 92 -4.96 8.87 -5.14
N VAL A 93 -5.08 10.19 -5.03
CA VAL A 93 -4.26 11.15 -5.76
C VAL A 93 -3.59 12.10 -4.77
N THR A 94 -2.26 12.17 -4.78
CA THR A 94 -1.48 13.08 -3.93
C THR A 94 -0.76 14.12 -4.80
N PRO A 95 -1.22 15.38 -4.83
CA PRO A 95 -0.59 16.43 -5.62
C PRO A 95 0.37 17.30 -4.81
N ASN A 96 1.46 17.74 -5.44
CA ASN A 96 2.25 18.90 -5.04
C ASN A 96 1.62 20.18 -5.62
N PHE A 97 1.60 21.26 -4.84
CA PHE A 97 1.08 22.56 -5.28
C PHE A 97 2.01 23.74 -4.95
N ARG A 98 1.88 24.84 -5.71
CA ARG A 98 2.52 26.15 -5.49
C ARG A 98 1.57 27.30 -5.82
#